data_AF-A0A4V1UMF3-F1
#
_entry.id   AF-A0A4V1UMF3-F1
#
_cell.length_a   1.000
_cell.length_b   1.000
_cell.length_c   1.000
_cell.angle_alpha   90.00
_cell.angle_beta   90.00
_cell.angle_gamma   90.00
#
_symmetry.space_group_name_H-M   'P 1'
#
loop_
_entity.id
_entity.type
_entity.pdbx_description
1 polymer ?
#
loop_
_entity_poly.entity_id
_entity_poly.type
_entity_poly.pdbx_seq_one_letter_code
_entity_poly.pdbx_strand_id
1 'polypeptide(L)'
;YLYRELDIDEAVSRTTYTVDGVDYKREAIASIPDRVIVVQLTASKTRSISFTAHYVTPQPGVDVRTDDSKRLTFSGRSIDHETVEGKVRYKGMVEFKNSGGTVSKTDTSVSIKNADAVTIFISIATNFNNYNDISGNAEERVSAYLKKAASKPYATILKGHIAAYQKLFRRVKFDLGTSAAIDLPTDERLKMFHKTVDPQFAVLYFQFGRYLLISSSQPGGQPANLQGIWNNKLYPPWDSKYTININAQMNYWPAEKTNLSELHEPFLQMVREMAVTGAKTAKDMYGARGWMAHHNTDIWRATGAVDGAFWGLWNQGGGWTSQHLWERYLYTGDKKFLL
;
A
#
# COMPACT_ATOMS: atom_id res chain seq x y z
N TYR A 1 -4.12 0.65 30.95
CA TYR A 1 -3.29 1.54 30.10
C TYR A 1 -3.44 1.08 28.65
N LEU A 2 -3.60 2.00 27.70
CA LEU A 2 -3.63 1.73 26.25
C LEU A 2 -2.81 2.82 25.54
N TYR A 3 -1.91 2.41 24.67
CA TYR A 3 -1.12 3.30 23.82
C TYR A 3 -1.03 2.72 22.41
N ARG A 4 -1.09 3.58 21.39
CA ARG A 4 -0.97 3.20 19.98
C ARG A 4 -0.18 4.26 19.23
N GLU A 5 0.64 3.82 18.28
CA GLU A 5 1.44 4.69 17.44
C GLU A 5 1.60 4.13 16.02
N LEU A 6 1.91 5.03 15.10
CA LEU A 6 2.59 4.74 13.85
C LEU A 6 3.92 5.49 13.92
N ASP A 7 5.00 4.76 14.09
CA ASP A 7 6.35 5.31 14.01
C ASP A 7 6.70 5.47 12.53
N ILE A 8 6.68 6.72 12.04
CA ILE A 8 6.99 7.02 10.65
C ILE A 8 8.49 7.07 10.36
N ASP A 9 9.38 7.00 11.36
CA ASP A 9 10.82 6.84 11.12
C ASP A 9 11.20 5.38 10.88
N GLU A 10 10.44 4.45 11.45
CA GLU A 10 10.65 3.01 11.29
C GLU A 10 9.64 2.33 10.35
N ALA A 11 8.53 3.00 10.02
CA ALA A 11 7.35 2.44 9.37
C ALA A 11 6.80 1.21 10.12
N VAL A 12 6.59 1.36 11.43
CA VAL A 12 6.07 0.32 12.33
C VAL A 12 4.84 0.84 13.07
N SER A 13 3.74 0.09 13.04
CA SER A 13 2.60 0.36 13.93
C SER A 13 2.75 -0.44 15.22
N ARG A 14 2.51 0.20 16.36
CA ARG A 14 2.53 -0.44 17.68
C ARG A 14 1.24 -0.21 18.43
N THR A 15 0.84 -1.20 19.22
CA THR A 15 -0.24 -1.08 20.20
C THR A 15 0.18 -1.81 21.47
N THR A 16 0.14 -1.12 22.60
CA THR A 16 0.46 -1.68 23.92
C THR A 16 -0.68 -1.45 24.89
N TYR A 17 -1.04 -2.46 25.67
CA TYR A 17 -2.10 -2.34 26.66
C TYR A 17 -1.95 -3.38 27.77
N THR A 18 -2.57 -3.12 28.93
CA THR A 18 -2.54 -4.01 30.09
C THR A 18 -3.93 -4.53 30.41
N VAL A 19 -4.06 -5.85 30.61
CA VAL A 19 -5.28 -6.52 31.09
C VAL A 19 -4.87 -7.49 32.20
N ASP A 20 -5.54 -7.45 33.36
CA ASP A 20 -5.31 -8.34 34.50
C ASP A 20 -3.82 -8.46 34.92
N GLY A 21 -3.11 -7.33 34.86
CA GLY A 21 -1.68 -7.27 35.21
C GLY A 21 -0.76 -8.00 34.21
N VAL A 22 -1.21 -8.21 32.97
CA VAL A 22 -0.41 -8.68 31.84
C VAL A 22 -0.32 -7.57 30.79
N ASP A 23 0.90 -7.24 30.39
CA ASP A 23 1.16 -6.26 29.34
C ASP A 23 1.23 -6.98 28.00
N TYR A 24 0.45 -6.49 27.04
CA TYR A 24 0.38 -7.00 25.68
C TYR A 24 0.99 -5.98 24.73
N LYS A 25 1.77 -6.45 23.76
CA LYS A 25 2.31 -5.63 22.67
C LYS A 25 2.00 -6.27 21.32
N ARG A 26 1.50 -5.45 20.40
CA ARG A 26 1.30 -5.77 18.98
C ARG A 26 2.19 -4.87 18.15
N GLU A 27 2.97 -5.44 17.26
CA GLU A 27 3.76 -4.70 16.26
C GLU A 27 3.38 -5.18 14.87
N ALA A 28 3.13 -4.26 13.93
CA ALA A 28 2.76 -4.60 12.56
C ALA A 28 3.60 -3.82 11.55
N ILE A 29 4.08 -4.53 10.52
CA ILE A 29 4.83 -3.97 9.38
C ILE A 29 4.33 -4.58 8.07
N ALA A 30 4.42 -3.81 6.98
CA ALA A 30 4.39 -4.34 5.62
C ALA A 30 5.83 -4.36 5.10
N SER A 31 6.50 -5.51 5.19
CA SER A 31 7.95 -5.61 4.92
C SER A 31 8.24 -5.35 3.44
N ILE A 32 8.93 -4.25 3.15
CA ILE A 32 9.40 -3.89 1.81
C ILE A 32 10.26 -5.02 1.19
N PRO A 33 11.32 -5.54 1.86
CA PRO A 33 12.19 -6.55 1.26
C PRO A 33 11.58 -7.96 1.20
N ASP A 34 10.62 -8.28 2.08
CA ASP A 34 10.07 -9.64 2.20
C ASP A 34 8.69 -9.83 1.55
N ARG A 35 8.03 -8.73 1.12
CA ARG A 35 6.73 -8.75 0.42
C ARG A 35 5.62 -9.47 1.19
N VAL A 36 5.59 -9.27 2.50
CA VAL A 36 4.53 -9.79 3.38
C VAL A 36 4.19 -8.75 4.45
N ILE A 37 2.95 -8.79 4.95
CA ILE A 37 2.60 -8.12 6.20
C ILE A 37 2.97 -9.08 7.34
N VAL A 38 3.59 -8.56 8.39
CA VAL A 38 3.96 -9.34 9.58
C VAL A 38 3.42 -8.64 10.83
N VAL A 39 2.73 -9.40 11.67
CA VAL A 39 2.23 -8.95 12.98
C VAL A 39 2.86 -9.78 14.08
N GLN A 40 3.56 -9.13 15.01
CA GLN A 40 4.13 -9.76 16.19
C GLN A 40 3.25 -9.46 17.40
N LEU A 41 2.82 -10.52 18.09
CA LEU A 41 2.08 -10.47 19.34
C LEU A 41 2.99 -11.00 20.45
N THR A 42 3.09 -10.26 21.56
CA THR A 42 3.85 -10.65 22.75
C THR A 42 3.08 -10.26 24.02
N ALA A 43 3.35 -10.96 25.11
CA ALA A 43 2.79 -10.70 26.43
C ALA A 43 3.89 -10.76 27.51
N SER A 44 3.74 -10.01 28.61
CA SER A 44 4.72 -9.99 29.70
C SER A 44 4.72 -11.24 30.59
N LYS A 45 3.70 -12.10 30.49
CA LYS A 45 3.61 -13.40 31.17
C LYS A 45 3.46 -14.51 30.13
N THR A 46 4.18 -15.62 30.34
CA THR A 46 4.05 -16.84 29.52
C THR A 46 2.60 -17.32 29.47
N ARG A 47 2.22 -17.99 28.39
CA ARG A 47 0.91 -18.62 28.16
C ARG A 47 -0.28 -17.65 28.21
N SER A 48 -0.05 -16.37 27.97
CA SER A 48 -1.07 -15.33 28.10
C SER A 48 -1.73 -14.92 26.78
N ILE A 49 -1.27 -15.44 25.64
CA ILE A 49 -1.85 -15.13 24.33
C ILE A 49 -2.79 -16.24 23.89
N SER A 50 -4.08 -15.89 23.81
CA SER A 50 -5.11 -16.74 23.21
C SER A 50 -6.01 -15.88 22.30
N PHE A 51 -6.28 -16.34 21.08
CA PHE A 51 -7.19 -15.66 20.16
C PHE A 51 -7.69 -16.60 19.06
N THR A 52 -8.76 -16.19 18.37
CA THR A 52 -9.25 -16.81 17.15
C THR A 52 -9.14 -15.83 15.99
N ALA A 53 -8.44 -16.23 14.93
CA ALA A 53 -8.31 -15.47 13.70
C ALA A 53 -9.29 -15.99 12.64
N HIS A 54 -9.96 -15.07 11.98
CA HIS A 54 -10.88 -15.30 10.86
C HIS A 54 -10.69 -14.20 9.82
N TYR A 55 -11.10 -14.47 8.58
CA TYR A 55 -11.05 -13.50 7.49
C TYR A 55 -12.47 -13.11 7.08
N VAL A 56 -12.70 -11.80 6.92
CA VAL A 56 -13.96 -11.23 6.45
C VAL A 56 -13.68 -10.26 5.33
N THR A 57 -14.59 -10.20 4.37
CA THR A 57 -14.46 -9.34 3.20
C THR A 57 -15.84 -8.96 2.68
N PRO A 58 -16.03 -7.72 2.18
CA PRO A 58 -17.24 -7.37 1.45
C PRO A 58 -17.29 -8.00 0.05
N GLN A 59 -16.15 -8.52 -0.46
CA GLN A 59 -16.10 -9.18 -1.77
C GLN A 59 -17.05 -10.39 -1.80
N PRO A 60 -17.91 -10.51 -2.81
CA PRO A 60 -18.80 -11.66 -2.94
C PRO A 60 -18.04 -12.91 -3.37
N GLY A 61 -18.55 -14.09 -3.01
CA GLY A 61 -18.07 -15.37 -3.53
C GLY A 61 -16.63 -15.74 -3.17
N VAL A 62 -16.09 -15.21 -2.06
CA VAL A 62 -14.74 -15.54 -1.61
C VAL A 62 -14.71 -16.89 -0.90
N ASP A 63 -13.82 -17.75 -1.37
CA ASP A 63 -13.55 -19.03 -0.74
C ASP A 63 -12.54 -18.83 0.40
N VAL A 64 -13.00 -18.98 1.65
CA VAL A 64 -12.18 -18.87 2.86
C VAL A 64 -12.06 -20.26 3.47
N ARG A 65 -10.83 -20.74 3.67
CA ARG A 65 -10.55 -22.10 4.16
C ARG A 65 -9.33 -22.15 5.05
N THR A 66 -9.24 -23.17 5.89
CA THR A 66 -7.99 -23.58 6.54
C THR A 66 -7.39 -24.82 5.90
N ASP A 67 -6.07 -24.84 5.73
CA ASP A 67 -5.35 -26.00 5.17
C ASP A 67 -4.81 -26.94 6.27
N ASP A 68 -4.21 -28.06 5.87
CA ASP A 68 -3.67 -29.06 6.80
C ASP A 68 -2.47 -28.55 7.61
N SER A 69 -1.80 -27.51 7.11
CA SER A 69 -0.76 -26.79 7.83
C SER A 69 -1.32 -25.75 8.81
N LYS A 70 -2.64 -25.73 9.05
CA LYS A 70 -3.34 -24.79 9.92
C LYS A 70 -3.15 -23.33 9.49
N ARG A 71 -2.96 -23.07 8.19
CA ARG A 71 -2.97 -21.73 7.62
C ARG A 71 -4.39 -21.33 7.27
N LEU A 72 -4.70 -20.05 7.41
CA LEU A 72 -5.93 -19.47 6.89
C LEU A 72 -5.67 -19.00 5.46
N THR A 73 -6.50 -19.41 4.52
CA THR A 73 -6.38 -19.05 3.10
C THR A 73 -7.67 -18.42 2.62
N PHE A 74 -7.57 -17.50 1.66
CA PHE A 74 -8.71 -16.93 0.98
C PHE A 74 -8.43 -16.73 -0.49
N SER A 75 -9.41 -16.98 -1.36
CA SER A 75 -9.30 -16.78 -2.81
C SER A 75 -10.59 -16.27 -3.41
N GLY A 76 -10.47 -15.44 -4.43
CA GLY A 76 -11.62 -14.90 -5.15
C GLY A 76 -11.22 -14.23 -6.46
N ARG A 77 -12.20 -13.54 -7.05
CA ARG A 77 -12.05 -12.71 -8.27
C ARG A 77 -12.51 -11.29 -7.94
N SER A 78 -11.90 -10.29 -8.57
CA SER A 78 -12.42 -8.91 -8.55
C SER A 78 -13.88 -8.90 -8.99
N ILE A 79 -14.71 -8.04 -8.41
CA ILE A 79 -16.10 -7.87 -8.85
C ILE A 79 -16.21 -7.45 -10.32
N ASP A 80 -17.38 -7.68 -10.89
CA ASP A 80 -17.80 -7.07 -12.14
C ASP A 80 -18.14 -5.59 -11.89
N HIS A 81 -17.93 -4.75 -12.89
CA HIS A 81 -18.16 -3.30 -12.77
C HIS A 81 -18.58 -2.73 -14.12
N GLU A 82 -19.64 -1.92 -14.15
CA GLU A 82 -20.13 -1.26 -15.37
C GLU A 82 -20.26 -2.20 -16.57
N THR A 83 -20.86 -3.37 -16.35
CA THR A 83 -21.04 -4.47 -17.34
C THR A 83 -19.76 -5.19 -17.78
N VAL A 84 -18.59 -4.79 -17.28
CA VAL A 84 -17.32 -5.47 -17.53
C VAL A 84 -17.10 -6.55 -16.49
N GLU A 85 -16.90 -7.78 -16.96
CA GLU A 85 -16.54 -8.91 -16.10
C GLU A 85 -15.17 -8.67 -15.45
N GLY A 86 -15.11 -8.80 -14.12
CA GLY A 86 -13.84 -8.80 -13.40
C GLY A 86 -12.99 -10.01 -13.78
N LYS A 87 -11.68 -9.83 -13.98
CA LYS A 87 -10.78 -10.95 -14.36
C LYS A 87 -9.58 -11.14 -13.45
N VAL A 88 -9.40 -10.25 -12.47
CA VAL A 88 -8.28 -10.34 -11.53
C VAL A 88 -8.63 -11.34 -10.44
N ARG A 89 -7.95 -12.48 -10.43
CA ARG A 89 -8.02 -13.47 -9.36
C ARG A 89 -6.98 -13.15 -8.30
N TYR A 90 -7.36 -13.28 -7.04
CA TYR A 90 -6.49 -13.05 -5.90
C TYR A 90 -6.44 -14.26 -4.97
N LYS A 91 -5.32 -14.39 -4.27
CA LYS A 91 -5.09 -15.38 -3.23
C LYS A 91 -4.39 -14.72 -2.06
N GLY A 92 -4.84 -15.05 -0.86
CA GLY A 92 -4.16 -14.74 0.39
C GLY A 92 -3.87 -15.98 1.21
N MET A 93 -2.75 -15.96 1.93
CA MET A 93 -2.35 -16.98 2.89
C MET A 93 -1.87 -16.32 4.18
N VAL A 94 -2.35 -16.84 5.31
CA VAL A 94 -1.98 -16.39 6.65
C VAL A 94 -1.39 -17.56 7.42
N GLU A 95 -0.12 -17.41 7.83
CA GLU A 95 0.60 -18.40 8.62
C GLU A 95 0.84 -17.88 10.04
N PHE A 96 0.64 -18.76 11.02
CA PHE A 96 0.79 -18.47 12.43
C PHE A 96 1.98 -19.23 13.01
N LYS A 97 2.96 -18.51 13.55
CA LYS A 97 4.10 -19.08 14.27
C LYS A 97 4.02 -18.72 15.74
N ASN A 98 3.53 -19.64 16.55
CA ASN A 98 3.44 -19.48 18.00
C ASN A 98 4.68 -20.07 18.69
N SER A 99 5.11 -19.41 19.77
CA SER A 99 6.00 -19.98 20.77
C SER A 99 5.15 -20.41 21.97
N GLY A 100 5.25 -21.69 22.36
CA GLY A 100 4.37 -22.28 23.37
C GLY A 100 2.90 -22.36 22.91
N GLY A 101 2.04 -22.91 23.77
CA GLY A 101 0.60 -23.03 23.49
C GLY A 101 0.21 -24.06 22.44
N THR A 102 -1.06 -24.04 22.02
CA THR A 102 -1.62 -24.96 21.03
C THR A 102 -2.34 -24.21 19.91
N VAL A 103 -2.32 -24.81 18.72
CA VAL A 103 -3.03 -24.30 17.54
C VAL A 103 -4.06 -25.33 17.07
N SER A 104 -5.31 -24.91 16.95
CA SER A 104 -6.40 -25.68 16.33
C SER A 104 -7.04 -24.90 15.19
N LYS A 105 -7.77 -25.60 14.31
CA LYS A 105 -8.47 -25.00 13.17
C LYS A 105 -9.92 -25.49 13.11
N THR A 106 -10.82 -24.66 12.61
CA THR A 106 -12.07 -25.08 11.96
C THR A 106 -11.90 -24.93 10.46
N ASP A 107 -12.93 -25.20 9.66
CA ASP A 107 -12.87 -25.02 8.22
C ASP A 107 -12.50 -23.58 7.79
N THR A 108 -12.80 -22.57 8.62
CA THR A 108 -12.67 -21.14 8.26
C THR A 108 -11.95 -20.27 9.30
N SER A 109 -11.45 -20.85 10.39
CA SER A 109 -10.80 -20.10 11.47
C SER A 109 -9.62 -20.85 12.08
N VAL A 110 -8.66 -20.12 12.62
CA VAL A 110 -7.52 -20.66 13.37
C VAL A 110 -7.56 -20.13 14.80
N SER A 111 -7.49 -21.02 15.78
CA SER A 111 -7.46 -20.67 17.20
C SER A 111 -6.11 -21.00 17.82
N ILE A 112 -5.54 -20.03 18.52
CA ILE A 112 -4.32 -20.18 19.31
C ILE A 112 -4.70 -20.07 20.78
N LYS A 113 -4.22 -21.00 21.61
CA LYS A 113 -4.46 -21.00 23.05
C LYS A 113 -3.15 -21.08 23.83
N ASN A 114 -3.05 -20.26 24.88
CA ASN A 114 -1.98 -20.30 25.87
C ASN A 114 -0.57 -20.19 25.27
N ALA A 115 -0.38 -19.35 24.25
CA ALA A 115 0.93 -19.07 23.66
C ALA A 115 1.67 -17.98 24.44
N ASP A 116 3.01 -17.99 24.35
CA ASP A 116 3.88 -16.97 24.92
C ASP A 116 4.02 -15.77 23.97
N ALA A 117 4.17 -16.06 22.68
CA ALA A 117 4.29 -15.09 21.59
C ALA A 117 3.71 -15.69 20.31
N VAL A 118 3.23 -14.85 19.39
CA VAL A 118 2.78 -15.29 18.07
C VAL A 118 3.25 -14.30 16.99
N THR A 119 3.90 -14.80 15.95
CA THR A 119 4.17 -14.06 14.71
C THR A 119 3.18 -14.50 13.64
N ILE A 120 2.44 -13.56 13.06
CA ILE A 120 1.45 -13.78 12.02
C ILE A 120 2.02 -13.24 10.71
N PHE A 121 2.12 -14.08 9.69
CA PHE A 121 2.57 -13.70 8.35
C PHE A 121 1.37 -13.68 7.41
N ILE A 122 1.18 -12.57 6.69
CA ILE A 122 0.07 -12.39 5.75
C ILE A 122 0.68 -12.07 4.38
N SER A 123 0.46 -12.98 3.42
CA SER A 123 0.89 -12.83 2.03
C SER A 123 -0.36 -12.73 1.15
N ILE A 124 -0.35 -11.80 0.19
CA ILE A 124 -1.47 -11.58 -0.75
C ILE A 124 -0.89 -11.31 -2.14
N ALA A 125 -1.47 -11.94 -3.16
CA ALA A 125 -1.08 -11.72 -4.56
C ALA A 125 -2.27 -11.86 -5.51
N THR A 126 -2.09 -11.39 -6.74
CA THR A 126 -3.05 -11.55 -7.85
C THR A 126 -2.40 -12.21 -9.06
N ASN A 127 -3.21 -12.57 -10.06
CA ASN A 127 -2.77 -12.99 -11.39
C ASN A 127 -2.35 -11.82 -12.31
N PHE A 128 -2.47 -10.57 -11.86
CA PHE A 128 -2.16 -9.40 -12.67
C PHE A 128 -0.65 -9.26 -12.86
N ASN A 129 -0.19 -9.20 -14.12
CA ASN A 129 1.20 -8.88 -14.46
C ASN A 129 1.31 -7.40 -14.86
N ASN A 130 0.43 -6.97 -15.76
CA ASN A 130 0.30 -5.59 -16.23
C ASN A 130 -1.08 -5.39 -16.90
N TYR A 131 -1.30 -4.22 -17.50
CA TYR A 131 -2.60 -3.83 -18.08
C TYR A 131 -3.12 -4.72 -19.22
N ASN A 132 -2.26 -5.51 -19.88
CA ASN A 132 -2.65 -6.41 -20.98
C ASN A 132 -2.30 -7.88 -20.73
N ASP A 133 -1.83 -8.22 -19.53
CA ASP A 133 -1.45 -9.58 -19.15
C ASP A 133 -1.89 -9.92 -17.72
N ILE A 134 -2.80 -10.88 -17.63
CA ILE A 134 -3.34 -11.46 -16.39
C ILE A 134 -3.05 -12.97 -16.28
N SER A 135 -2.02 -13.45 -16.99
CA SER A 135 -1.59 -14.85 -16.99
C SER A 135 -0.82 -15.27 -15.73
N GLY A 136 -0.51 -14.33 -14.84
CA GLY A 136 0.24 -14.61 -13.62
C GLY A 136 -0.45 -15.62 -12.70
N ASN A 137 0.34 -16.29 -11.86
CA ASN A 137 -0.19 -17.26 -10.89
C ASN A 137 -0.19 -16.68 -9.46
N ALA A 138 -1.38 -16.36 -8.94
CA ALA A 138 -1.54 -15.82 -7.59
C ALA A 138 -1.09 -16.81 -6.49
N GLU A 139 -1.34 -18.10 -6.68
CA GLU A 139 -1.01 -19.18 -5.73
C GLU A 139 0.51 -19.35 -5.60
N GLU A 140 1.23 -19.37 -6.73
CA GLU A 140 2.70 -19.47 -6.73
C GLU A 140 3.34 -18.25 -6.07
N ARG A 141 2.85 -17.04 -6.40
CA ARG A 141 3.36 -15.78 -5.83
C ARG A 141 3.18 -15.75 -4.32
N VAL A 142 1.96 -15.98 -3.84
CA VAL A 142 1.65 -15.91 -2.41
C VAL A 142 2.47 -16.94 -1.63
N SER A 143 2.61 -18.15 -2.17
CA SER A 143 3.39 -19.25 -1.56
C SER A 143 4.88 -18.94 -1.52
N ALA A 144 5.43 -18.38 -2.60
CA ALA A 144 6.85 -18.03 -2.67
C ALA A 144 7.23 -16.92 -1.67
N TYR A 145 6.44 -15.84 -1.60
CA TYR A 145 6.68 -14.76 -0.64
C TYR A 145 6.54 -15.26 0.80
N LEU A 146 5.47 -16.01 1.09
CA LEU A 146 5.22 -16.54 2.42
C LEU A 146 6.34 -17.49 2.87
N LYS A 147 6.71 -18.47 2.04
CA LYS A 147 7.78 -19.43 2.35
C LYS A 147 9.10 -18.73 2.66
N LYS A 148 9.47 -17.73 1.86
CA LYS A 148 10.70 -16.96 2.05
C LYS A 148 10.67 -16.19 3.37
N ALA A 149 9.58 -15.47 3.66
CA ALA A 149 9.47 -14.64 4.85
C ALA A 149 9.33 -15.46 6.13
N ALA A 150 8.44 -16.46 6.12
CA ALA A 150 8.17 -17.33 7.27
C ALA A 150 9.43 -18.09 7.73
N SER A 151 10.40 -18.34 6.85
CA SER A 151 11.68 -18.98 7.24
C SER A 151 12.55 -18.14 8.18
N LYS A 152 12.26 -16.84 8.36
CA LYS A 152 13.07 -15.90 9.13
C LYS A 152 12.44 -15.57 10.49
N PRO A 153 13.25 -15.34 11.55
CA PRO A 153 12.76 -14.75 12.79
C PRO A 153 12.21 -13.33 12.56
N TYR A 154 11.16 -12.95 13.32
CA TYR A 154 10.55 -11.61 13.23
C TYR A 154 11.59 -10.48 13.39
N ALA A 155 12.50 -10.61 14.36
CA ALA A 155 13.55 -9.61 14.59
C ALA A 155 14.44 -9.35 13.36
N THR A 156 14.72 -10.39 12.55
CA THR A 156 15.48 -10.26 11.30
C THR A 156 14.69 -9.52 10.23
N ILE A 157 13.38 -9.81 10.10
CA ILE A 157 12.48 -9.14 9.16
C ILE A 157 12.32 -7.67 9.54
N LEU A 158 12.07 -7.39 10.82
CA LEU A 158 11.91 -6.02 11.34
C LEU A 158 13.17 -5.19 11.07
N LYS A 159 14.35 -5.71 11.39
CA LYS A 159 15.63 -5.04 11.10
C LYS A 159 15.81 -4.78 9.61
N GLY A 160 15.48 -5.76 8.76
CA GLY A 160 15.58 -5.62 7.30
C GLY A 160 14.61 -4.59 6.74
N HIS A 161 13.37 -4.57 7.22
CA HIS A 161 12.34 -3.59 6.87
C HIS A 161 12.75 -2.18 7.25
N ILE A 162 13.11 -1.94 8.52
CA ILE A 162 13.52 -0.63 9.02
C ILE A 162 14.72 -0.11 8.21
N ALA A 163 15.73 -0.95 7.97
CA ALA A 163 16.89 -0.56 7.19
C ALA A 163 16.55 -0.22 5.73
N ALA A 164 15.62 -0.96 5.10
CA ALA A 164 15.17 -0.66 3.74
C ALA A 164 14.37 0.65 3.67
N TYR A 165 13.47 0.86 4.64
CA TYR A 165 12.64 2.05 4.74
C TYR A 165 13.45 3.32 5.02
N GLN A 166 14.33 3.27 6.02
CA GLN A 166 15.13 4.43 6.45
C GLN A 166 16.11 4.92 5.38
N LYS A 167 16.56 4.06 4.46
CA LYS A 167 17.35 4.47 3.28
C LYS A 167 16.62 5.49 2.39
N LEU A 168 15.29 5.50 2.41
CA LEU A 168 14.44 6.45 1.72
C LEU A 168 14.05 7.60 2.65
N PHE A 169 13.49 7.25 3.81
CA PHE A 169 12.86 8.21 4.70
C PHE A 169 13.84 9.20 5.33
N ARG A 170 15.02 8.75 5.77
CA ARG A 170 15.99 9.61 6.46
C ARG A 170 16.83 10.50 5.54
N ARG A 171 16.57 10.51 4.22
CA ARG A 171 17.27 11.38 3.25
C ARG A 171 16.96 12.87 3.44
N VAL A 172 15.80 13.20 4.00
CA VAL A 172 15.43 14.58 4.31
C VAL A 172 15.04 14.66 5.77
N LYS A 173 15.69 15.56 6.47
CA LYS A 173 15.41 15.92 7.85
C LYS A 173 15.52 17.43 7.96
N PHE A 174 14.57 18.02 8.66
CA PHE A 174 14.62 19.41 9.10
C PHE A 174 13.88 19.51 10.43
N ASP A 175 14.22 20.52 11.20
CA ASP A 175 13.69 20.77 12.53
C ASP A 175 13.26 22.23 12.59
N LEU A 176 11.99 22.46 12.95
CA LEU A 176 11.41 23.79 13.12
C LEU A 176 11.21 24.14 14.60
N GLY A 177 11.76 23.32 15.50
CA GLY A 177 11.59 23.42 16.94
C GLY A 177 10.37 22.65 17.44
N THR A 178 10.19 22.67 18.75
CA THR A 178 9.11 22.00 19.47
C THR A 178 8.35 22.98 20.37
N SER A 179 7.14 22.61 20.76
CA SER A 179 6.38 23.25 21.83
C SER A 179 5.80 22.18 22.76
N ALA A 180 5.18 22.60 23.87
CA ALA A 180 4.52 21.68 24.81
C ALA A 180 3.40 20.83 24.15
N ALA A 181 2.94 21.20 22.94
CA ALA A 181 1.96 20.43 22.19
C ALA A 181 2.47 19.03 21.80
N ILE A 182 3.79 18.79 21.79
CA ILE A 182 4.37 17.49 21.44
C ILE A 182 3.96 16.36 22.38
N ASP A 183 3.58 16.69 23.61
CA ASP A 183 3.13 15.73 24.63
C ASP A 183 1.68 15.26 24.41
N LEU A 184 0.95 15.90 23.48
CA LEU A 184 -0.43 15.57 23.16
C LEU A 184 -0.53 14.51 22.04
N PRO A 185 -1.57 13.66 22.07
CA PRO A 185 -1.92 12.81 20.93
C PRO A 185 -2.14 13.60 19.64
N THR A 186 -1.80 12.99 18.49
CA THR A 186 -1.84 13.63 17.16
C THR A 186 -3.21 14.22 16.81
N ASP A 187 -4.31 13.58 17.25
CA ASP A 187 -5.68 14.07 17.02
C ASP A 187 -6.00 15.33 17.82
N GLU A 188 -5.50 15.46 19.05
CA GLU A 188 -5.63 16.68 19.85
C GLU A 188 -4.73 17.80 19.32
N ARG A 189 -3.51 17.47 18.89
CA ARG A 189 -2.61 18.42 18.20
C ARG A 189 -3.27 19.01 16.96
N LEU A 190 -3.90 18.17 16.13
CA LEU A 190 -4.62 18.62 14.94
C LEU A 190 -5.78 19.55 15.28
N LYS A 191 -6.62 19.20 16.26
CA LYS A 191 -7.74 20.05 16.71
C LYS A 191 -7.25 21.43 17.17
N MET A 192 -6.10 21.47 17.84
CA MET A 192 -5.55 22.69 18.44
C MET A 192 -4.59 23.46 17.53
N PHE A 193 -4.23 22.92 16.35
CA PHE A 193 -3.21 23.49 15.46
C PHE A 193 -3.51 24.94 15.03
N HIS A 194 -4.78 25.28 14.81
CA HIS A 194 -5.19 26.64 14.45
C HIS A 194 -5.08 27.65 15.61
N LYS A 195 -4.88 27.18 16.85
CA LYS A 195 -4.79 28.00 18.08
C LYS A 195 -3.40 27.95 18.72
N THR A 196 -2.57 26.99 18.37
CA THR A 196 -1.33 26.67 19.07
C THR A 196 -0.16 26.70 18.10
N VAL A 197 0.96 27.29 18.51
CA VAL A 197 2.21 27.22 17.75
C VAL A 197 2.79 25.82 17.92
N ASP A 198 2.66 24.99 16.87
CA ASP A 198 3.16 23.62 16.85
C ASP A 198 4.00 23.35 15.59
N PRO A 199 5.23 23.90 15.52
CA PRO A 199 6.09 23.76 14.35
C PRO A 199 6.44 22.29 14.05
N GLN A 200 6.57 21.46 15.09
CA GLN A 200 6.85 20.03 14.91
C GLN A 200 5.70 19.31 14.21
N PHE A 201 4.44 19.72 14.41
CA PHE A 201 3.30 19.12 13.69
C PHE A 201 3.36 19.42 12.19
N ALA A 202 3.82 20.61 11.79
CA ALA A 202 4.04 20.93 10.38
C ALA A 202 5.15 20.04 9.78
N VAL A 203 6.25 19.81 10.53
CA VAL A 203 7.30 18.85 10.13
C VAL A 203 6.72 17.43 10.02
N LEU A 204 5.92 16.99 11.00
CA LEU A 204 5.24 15.70 11.00
C LEU A 204 4.36 15.52 9.77
N TYR A 205 3.56 16.52 9.40
CA TYR A 205 2.67 16.47 8.24
C TYR A 205 3.45 16.38 6.92
N PHE A 206 4.54 17.14 6.78
CA PHE A 206 5.45 17.01 5.63
C PHE A 206 6.06 15.60 5.54
N GLN A 207 6.60 15.10 6.65
CA GLN A 207 7.21 13.77 6.70
C GLN A 207 6.17 12.67 6.47
N PHE A 208 4.92 12.88 6.89
CA PHE A 208 3.83 11.95 6.62
C PHE A 208 3.55 11.81 5.13
N GLY A 209 3.61 12.91 4.35
CA GLY A 209 3.53 12.84 2.88
C GLY A 209 4.62 11.96 2.25
N ARG A 210 5.87 12.07 2.74
CA ARG A 210 6.99 11.20 2.32
C ARG A 210 6.76 9.74 2.73
N TYR A 211 6.33 9.50 3.98
CA TYR A 211 5.96 8.18 4.47
C TYR A 211 4.90 7.52 3.59
N LEU A 212 3.86 8.27 3.21
CA LEU A 212 2.78 7.77 2.37
C LEU A 212 3.30 7.37 0.98
N LEU A 213 4.11 8.22 0.33
CA LEU A 213 4.67 7.90 -0.99
C LEU A 213 5.60 6.67 -0.94
N ILE A 214 6.47 6.57 0.07
CA ILE A 214 7.30 5.37 0.31
C ILE A 214 6.42 4.12 0.46
N SER A 215 5.31 4.24 1.17
CA SER A 215 4.44 3.11 1.48
C SER A 215 3.49 2.72 0.34
N SER A 216 3.26 3.59 -0.64
CA SER A 216 2.29 3.37 -1.72
C SER A 216 2.87 3.26 -3.13
N SER A 217 4.13 3.63 -3.36
CA SER A 217 4.72 3.67 -4.71
C SER A 217 6.16 3.16 -4.76
N GLN A 218 6.34 1.83 -4.68
CA GLN A 218 7.66 1.19 -4.80
C GLN A 218 7.97 0.80 -6.25
N PRO A 219 9.25 0.84 -6.69
CA PRO A 219 9.65 0.36 -8.01
C PRO A 219 9.13 -1.06 -8.31
N GLY A 220 8.59 -1.26 -9.51
CA GLY A 220 7.95 -2.51 -9.93
C GLY A 220 6.52 -2.70 -9.40
N GLY A 221 5.97 -1.74 -8.64
CA GLY A 221 4.58 -1.67 -8.25
C GLY A 221 3.70 -0.87 -9.22
N GLN A 222 2.46 -0.60 -8.80
CA GLN A 222 1.57 0.37 -9.45
C GLN A 222 1.71 1.74 -8.80
N PRO A 223 1.37 2.84 -9.51
CA PRO A 223 1.40 4.15 -8.89
C PRO A 223 0.36 4.32 -7.77
N ALA A 224 0.62 5.23 -6.84
CA ALA A 224 -0.35 5.70 -5.86
C ALA A 224 -1.60 6.26 -6.55
N ASN A 225 -2.77 5.67 -6.26
CA ASN A 225 -4.06 6.12 -6.77
C ASN A 225 -4.68 7.24 -5.89
N LEU A 226 -5.94 7.60 -6.09
CA LEU A 226 -6.63 8.62 -5.26
C LEU A 226 -6.56 8.39 -3.74
N GLN A 227 -6.39 7.14 -3.31
CA GLN A 227 -6.28 6.74 -1.90
C GLN A 227 -4.91 6.09 -1.59
N GLY A 228 -3.90 6.31 -2.42
CA GLY A 228 -2.61 5.63 -2.34
C GLY A 228 -2.77 4.14 -2.66
N ILE A 229 -2.90 3.32 -1.61
CA ILE A 229 -3.24 1.88 -1.67
C ILE A 229 -4.29 1.48 -0.62
N TRP A 230 -4.88 2.45 0.10
CA TRP A 230 -5.70 2.19 1.29
C TRP A 230 -7.19 2.44 1.01
N ASN A 231 -7.92 1.37 0.70
CA ASN A 231 -9.37 1.41 0.46
C ASN A 231 -10.05 0.17 1.07
N ASN A 232 -11.22 0.36 1.69
CA ASN A 232 -12.05 -0.70 2.28
C ASN A 232 -13.42 -0.87 1.60
N LYS A 233 -13.70 -0.11 0.53
CA LYS A 233 -14.99 -0.13 -0.19
C LYS A 233 -14.86 -0.88 -1.51
N LEU A 234 -15.90 -1.62 -1.90
CA LEU A 234 -16.00 -2.22 -3.25
C LEU A 234 -16.17 -1.16 -4.35
N TYR A 235 -16.94 -0.12 -4.04
CA TYR A 235 -17.21 1.03 -4.90
C TYR A 235 -16.75 2.31 -4.18
N PRO A 236 -15.44 2.60 -4.18
CA PRO A 236 -14.90 3.78 -3.52
C PRO A 236 -15.28 5.07 -4.29
N PRO A 237 -15.23 6.24 -3.63
CA PRO A 237 -15.41 7.53 -4.32
C PRO A 237 -14.47 7.68 -5.51
N TRP A 238 -15.02 8.03 -6.67
CA TRP A 238 -14.29 8.14 -7.95
C TRP A 238 -13.45 6.89 -8.28
N ASP A 239 -13.96 5.71 -7.89
CA ASP A 239 -13.37 4.38 -8.07
C ASP A 239 -11.95 4.22 -7.52
N SER A 240 -11.49 5.17 -6.68
CA SER A 240 -10.09 5.23 -6.25
C SER A 240 -9.11 5.10 -7.45
N LYS A 241 -9.51 5.63 -8.62
CA LYS A 241 -8.79 5.53 -9.90
C LYS A 241 -7.58 6.46 -9.95
N TYR A 242 -7.05 6.67 -11.16
CA TYR A 242 -6.07 7.72 -11.44
C TYR A 242 -6.75 8.88 -12.16
N THR A 243 -7.10 9.92 -11.40
CA THR A 243 -7.60 11.18 -11.97
C THR A 243 -6.44 12.07 -12.38
N ILE A 244 -6.22 12.19 -13.68
CA ILE A 244 -5.04 12.78 -14.32
C ILE A 244 -5.30 14.19 -14.86
N ASN A 245 -6.23 14.93 -14.27
CA ASN A 245 -6.39 16.37 -14.48
C ASN A 245 -5.96 17.21 -13.27
N ILE A 246 -5.38 16.58 -12.23
CA ILE A 246 -4.68 17.20 -11.09
C ILE A 246 -4.20 16.13 -10.10
N ASN A 247 -5.07 15.18 -9.72
CA ASN A 247 -4.87 14.36 -8.52
C ASN A 247 -3.67 13.43 -8.61
N ALA A 248 -3.57 12.66 -9.69
CA ALA A 248 -2.48 11.73 -9.89
C ALA A 248 -1.15 12.46 -10.08
N GLN A 249 -1.14 13.64 -10.73
CA GLN A 249 0.05 14.48 -10.79
C GLN A 249 0.48 14.95 -9.40
N MET A 250 -0.47 15.43 -8.60
CA MET A 250 -0.23 15.93 -7.24
C MET A 250 0.41 14.87 -6.33
N ASN A 251 0.00 13.59 -6.47
CA ASN A 251 0.61 12.48 -5.73
C ASN A 251 2.13 12.40 -5.93
N TYR A 252 2.65 12.83 -7.09
CA TYR A 252 4.06 12.70 -7.47
C TYR A 252 4.86 13.99 -7.43
N TRP A 253 4.24 15.15 -7.18
CA TRP A 253 5.00 16.39 -6.96
C TRP A 253 6.11 16.28 -5.91
N PRO A 254 5.96 15.50 -4.81
CA PRO A 254 7.02 15.32 -3.83
C PRO A 254 8.15 14.40 -4.30
N ALA A 255 7.95 13.54 -5.31
CA ALA A 255 8.86 12.42 -5.58
C ALA A 255 10.29 12.89 -5.86
N GLU A 256 10.46 13.83 -6.78
CA GLU A 256 11.78 14.38 -7.09
C GLU A 256 12.23 15.41 -6.04
N LYS A 257 11.34 16.37 -5.72
CA LYS A 257 11.62 17.50 -4.80
C LYS A 257 12.03 17.07 -3.40
N THR A 258 11.54 15.92 -2.95
CA THR A 258 11.82 15.40 -1.62
C THR A 258 12.80 14.21 -1.65
N ASN A 259 13.60 14.05 -2.71
CA ASN A 259 14.66 13.03 -2.74
C ASN A 259 14.13 11.58 -2.60
N LEU A 260 13.07 11.28 -3.35
CA LEU A 260 12.41 9.99 -3.46
C LEU A 260 12.24 9.59 -4.94
N SER A 261 13.22 9.94 -5.79
CA SER A 261 13.14 9.81 -7.24
C SER A 261 12.74 8.41 -7.71
N GLU A 262 13.27 7.35 -7.09
CA GLU A 262 12.92 5.97 -7.48
C GLU A 262 11.44 5.64 -7.30
N LEU A 263 10.76 6.26 -6.33
CA LEU A 263 9.33 6.08 -6.10
C LEU A 263 8.44 6.71 -7.17
N HIS A 264 9.00 7.56 -8.04
CA HIS A 264 8.29 8.12 -9.19
C HIS A 264 8.14 7.11 -10.34
N GLU A 265 8.94 6.03 -10.35
CA GLU A 265 9.00 5.06 -11.46
C GLU A 265 7.64 4.43 -11.80
N PRO A 266 6.80 4.00 -10.83
CA PRO A 266 5.49 3.43 -11.15
C PRO A 266 4.58 4.39 -11.94
N PHE A 267 4.64 5.69 -11.67
CA PHE A 267 3.87 6.68 -12.42
C PHE A 267 4.41 6.87 -13.83
N LEU A 268 5.73 7.01 -13.97
CA LEU A 268 6.37 7.15 -15.28
C LEU A 268 6.11 5.93 -16.17
N GLN A 269 6.12 4.73 -15.57
CA GLN A 269 5.74 3.50 -16.26
C GLN A 269 4.27 3.52 -16.71
N MET A 270 3.34 3.98 -15.86
CA MET A 270 1.94 4.16 -16.25
C MET A 270 1.81 5.13 -17.44
N VAL A 271 2.58 6.23 -17.47
CA VAL A 271 2.59 7.17 -18.61
C VAL A 271 3.07 6.49 -19.89
N ARG A 272 4.13 5.68 -19.84
CA ARG A 272 4.61 4.91 -21.00
C ARG A 272 3.56 3.93 -21.51
N GLU A 273 2.87 3.25 -20.59
CA GLU A 273 1.80 2.29 -20.95
C GLU A 273 0.57 3.01 -21.54
N MET A 274 0.19 4.16 -20.98
CA MET A 274 -0.86 5.01 -21.56
C MET A 274 -0.47 5.57 -22.92
N ALA A 275 0.81 5.80 -23.20
CA ALA A 275 1.24 6.22 -24.54
C ALA A 275 0.98 5.13 -25.59
N VAL A 276 1.07 3.85 -25.20
CA VAL A 276 0.70 2.72 -26.07
C VAL A 276 -0.80 2.66 -26.29
N THR A 277 -1.61 2.64 -25.22
CA THR A 277 -3.07 2.52 -25.35
C THR A 277 -3.71 3.78 -25.95
N GLY A 278 -3.20 4.95 -25.59
CA GLY A 278 -3.64 6.26 -26.04
C GLY A 278 -3.40 6.57 -27.51
N ALA A 279 -2.50 5.84 -28.18
CA ALA A 279 -2.32 5.96 -29.62
C ALA A 279 -3.56 5.50 -30.40
N LYS A 280 -4.22 4.44 -29.93
CA LYS A 280 -5.49 3.98 -30.50
C LYS A 280 -6.60 5.02 -30.27
N THR A 281 -6.68 5.59 -29.07
CA THR A 281 -7.65 6.64 -28.74
C THR A 281 -7.46 7.88 -29.62
N ALA A 282 -6.23 8.37 -29.81
CA ALA A 282 -5.93 9.51 -30.67
C ALA A 282 -6.38 9.27 -32.13
N LYS A 283 -6.10 8.07 -32.67
CA LYS A 283 -6.49 7.70 -34.03
C LYS A 283 -7.99 7.56 -34.18
N ASP A 284 -8.64 6.77 -33.32
CA ASP A 284 -10.03 6.37 -33.51
C ASP A 284 -11.02 7.49 -33.18
N MET A 285 -10.73 8.29 -32.15
CA MET A 285 -11.64 9.38 -31.73
C MET A 285 -11.38 10.70 -32.47
N TYR A 286 -10.14 10.95 -32.90
CA TYR A 286 -9.73 12.27 -33.41
C TYR A 286 -8.97 12.25 -34.73
N GLY A 287 -8.71 11.08 -35.33
CA GLY A 287 -7.91 10.98 -36.56
C GLY A 287 -6.47 11.49 -36.41
N ALA A 288 -5.97 11.58 -35.17
CA ALA A 288 -4.71 12.21 -34.85
C ALA A 288 -3.55 11.19 -34.78
N ARG A 289 -2.33 11.69 -34.99
CA ARG A 289 -1.08 10.96 -34.69
C ARG A 289 -0.72 11.11 -33.20
N GLY A 290 0.30 10.38 -32.77
CA GLY A 290 0.77 10.42 -31.39
C GLY A 290 -0.14 9.62 -30.46
N TRP A 291 -0.29 10.09 -29.23
CA TRP A 291 -1.14 9.46 -28.21
C TRP A 291 -1.84 10.52 -27.38
N MET A 292 -2.93 10.13 -26.72
CA MET A 292 -3.62 11.01 -25.78
C MET A 292 -4.27 10.23 -24.64
N ALA A 293 -4.64 10.95 -23.59
CA ALA A 293 -5.50 10.46 -22.52
C ALA A 293 -6.40 11.61 -22.04
N HIS A 294 -7.63 11.28 -21.67
CA HIS A 294 -8.56 12.22 -21.06
C HIS A 294 -8.29 12.38 -19.56
N HIS A 295 -9.27 12.81 -18.77
CA HIS A 295 -9.06 13.18 -17.36
C HIS A 295 -8.93 12.01 -16.37
N ASN A 296 -9.28 10.78 -16.75
CA ASN A 296 -9.23 9.60 -15.88
C ASN A 296 -8.56 8.42 -16.60
N THR A 297 -7.85 7.59 -15.83
CA THR A 297 -7.40 6.25 -16.23
C THR A 297 -7.49 5.29 -15.04
N ASP A 298 -7.18 4.01 -15.27
CA ASP A 298 -7.27 2.95 -14.28
C ASP A 298 -6.13 1.93 -14.43
N ILE A 299 -6.27 0.79 -13.75
CA ILE A 299 -5.28 -0.29 -13.80
C ILE A 299 -5.11 -0.90 -15.22
N TRP A 300 -6.10 -0.72 -16.09
CA TRP A 300 -6.14 -1.21 -17.47
C TRP A 300 -5.66 -0.18 -18.49
N ARG A 301 -5.24 1.00 -18.04
CA ARG A 301 -4.73 2.09 -18.89
C ARG A 301 -5.74 2.56 -19.92
N ALA A 302 -7.01 2.62 -19.53
CA ALA A 302 -8.05 3.25 -20.34
C ALA A 302 -7.72 4.74 -20.58
N THR A 303 -7.88 5.22 -21.81
CA THR A 303 -7.52 6.60 -22.20
C THR A 303 -8.66 7.35 -22.89
N GLY A 304 -9.81 6.71 -23.12
CA GLY A 304 -11.01 7.33 -23.67
C GLY A 304 -11.66 8.34 -22.72
N ALA A 305 -12.66 9.08 -23.20
CA ALA A 305 -13.43 9.99 -22.36
C ALA A 305 -14.29 9.19 -21.36
N VAL A 306 -14.28 9.61 -20.10
CA VAL A 306 -14.99 8.94 -18.98
C VAL A 306 -16.06 9.89 -18.45
N ASP A 307 -17.14 9.33 -17.88
CA ASP A 307 -18.28 10.05 -17.30
C ASP A 307 -19.07 10.90 -18.32
N GLY A 308 -19.48 12.13 -17.95
CA GLY A 308 -20.22 13.04 -18.80
C GLY A 308 -19.33 14.07 -19.51
N ALA A 309 -19.81 14.63 -20.62
CA ALA A 309 -19.06 15.55 -21.48
C ALA A 309 -18.45 16.76 -20.75
N PHE A 310 -19.13 17.28 -19.71
CA PHE A 310 -18.67 18.42 -18.92
C PHE A 310 -17.28 18.19 -18.28
N TRP A 311 -16.98 16.95 -17.88
CA TRP A 311 -15.68 16.56 -17.30
C TRP A 311 -14.84 15.74 -18.30
N GLY A 312 -15.49 14.80 -18.98
CA GLY A 312 -14.89 13.75 -19.80
C GLY A 312 -14.17 14.23 -21.07
N LEU A 313 -14.60 15.36 -21.66
CA LEU A 313 -14.01 15.89 -22.90
C LEU A 313 -12.69 16.63 -22.68
N TRP A 314 -12.17 16.69 -21.46
CA TRP A 314 -10.84 17.24 -21.20
C TRP A 314 -9.76 16.28 -21.70
N ASN A 315 -9.03 16.68 -22.75
CA ASN A 315 -8.11 15.84 -23.52
C ASN A 315 -6.61 16.08 -23.20
N GLN A 316 -6.30 16.84 -22.15
CA GLN A 316 -4.93 17.27 -21.84
C GLN A 316 -4.22 16.36 -20.82
N GLY A 317 -4.80 15.20 -20.47
CA GLY A 317 -4.25 14.30 -19.45
C GLY A 317 -2.92 13.70 -19.87
N GLY A 318 -2.82 13.24 -21.13
CA GLY A 318 -1.57 12.74 -21.68
C GLY A 318 -0.44 13.79 -21.68
N GLY A 319 -0.78 15.03 -22.08
CA GLY A 319 0.17 16.15 -22.11
C GLY A 319 0.69 16.53 -20.73
N TRP A 320 -0.18 16.63 -19.72
CA TRP A 320 0.25 16.97 -18.36
C TRP A 320 1.07 15.83 -17.74
N THR A 321 0.61 14.58 -17.84
CA THR A 321 1.36 13.45 -17.27
C THR A 321 2.75 13.27 -17.89
N SER A 322 2.93 13.66 -19.16
CA SER A 322 4.24 13.65 -19.82
C SER A 322 5.25 14.63 -19.23
N GLN A 323 4.81 15.70 -18.56
CA GLN A 323 5.73 16.63 -17.88
C GLN A 323 6.52 15.94 -16.77
N HIS A 324 5.98 14.87 -16.17
CA HIS A 324 6.68 14.11 -15.14
C HIS A 324 7.87 13.31 -15.69
N LEU A 325 7.82 12.87 -16.96
CA LEU A 325 8.99 12.28 -17.63
C LEU A 325 10.09 13.33 -17.76
N TRP A 326 9.73 14.55 -18.18
CA TRP A 326 10.70 15.64 -18.25
C TRP A 326 11.23 16.06 -16.89
N GLU A 327 10.39 16.14 -15.86
CA GLU A 327 10.78 16.46 -14.49
C GLU A 327 11.81 15.44 -13.97
N ARG A 328 11.58 14.12 -14.17
CA ARG A 328 12.57 13.09 -13.83
C ARG A 328 13.93 13.37 -14.46
N TYR A 329 13.97 13.75 -15.75
CA TYR A 329 15.23 14.10 -16.40
C TYR A 329 15.87 15.35 -15.79
N LEU A 330 15.11 16.41 -15.53
CA LEU A 330 15.64 17.66 -14.95
C LEU A 330 16.28 17.46 -13.58
N TYR A 331 15.71 16.58 -12.73
CA TYR A 331 16.25 16.31 -11.40
C TYR A 331 17.44 15.34 -11.40
N THR A 332 17.50 14.41 -12.36
CA THR A 332 18.53 13.35 -12.37
C THR A 332 19.67 13.58 -13.35
N GLY A 333 19.43 14.36 -14.42
CA GLY A 333 20.34 14.51 -15.55
C GLY A 333 20.53 13.22 -16.36
N ASP A 334 19.73 12.17 -16.13
CA ASP A 334 19.90 10.87 -16.77
C ASP A 334 19.50 10.91 -18.26
N LYS A 335 20.51 11.05 -19.12
CA LYS A 335 20.32 11.06 -20.58
C LYS A 335 19.88 9.70 -21.13
N LYS A 336 20.17 8.58 -20.45
CA LYS A 336 19.69 7.27 -20.89
C LYS A 336 18.20 7.11 -20.63
N PHE A 337 17.69 7.69 -19.55
CA PHE A 337 16.25 7.76 -19.30
C PHE A 337 15.53 8.65 -20.32
N LEU A 338 16.17 9.73 -20.78
CA LEU A 338 15.58 10.68 -21.73
C LEU A 338 15.45 10.15 -23.17
N LEU A 339 16.42 9.34 -23.62
CA LEU A 339 16.52 8.83 -24.99
C LEU A 339 15.67 7.57 -25.21
#